data_AF-A0A852UA93-F1
#
_entry.id   AF-A0A852UA93-F1
#
_cell.length_a   1.000
_cell.length_b   1.000
_cell.length_c   1.000
_cell.angle_alpha   90.00
_cell.angle_beta   90.00
_cell.angle_gamma   90.00
#
_symmetry.space_group_name_H-M   'P 1'
#
loop_
_entity.id
_entity.type
_entity.pdbx_description
1 polymer ?
#
loop_
_entity_poly.entity_id
_entity_poly.type
_entity_poly.pdbx_seq_one_letter_code
_entity_poly.pdbx_strand_id
1 'polypeptide(L)'
;MPWWSWVLIWVGLVLVLLAVLGALGYWLFRKVVLLQGELAKFEVLLEAFEQRAQTLVSFAPARSNAIVRGLREVQVERGELNDVRDETKEQRREQRLERARDLTTADPFQYEHLVKGN
;
A
#
# COMPACT_ATOMS: atom_id res chain seq x y z
N MET A 1 -35.47 -12.58 49.92
CA MET A 1 -34.35 -12.58 48.94
C MET A 1 -34.55 -13.75 47.99
N PRO A 2 -35.02 -13.53 46.76
CA PRO A 2 -35.33 -14.62 45.83
C PRO A 2 -34.03 -15.32 45.42
N TRP A 3 -33.87 -16.58 45.81
CA TRP A 3 -32.68 -17.41 45.52
C TRP A 3 -32.34 -17.51 44.02
N TRP A 4 -33.34 -17.33 43.15
CA TRP A 4 -33.21 -17.23 41.69
C TRP A 4 -32.32 -16.08 41.21
N SER A 5 -32.20 -14.99 41.97
CA SER A 5 -31.39 -13.83 41.59
C SER A 5 -29.90 -14.17 41.48
N TRP A 6 -29.41 -15.09 42.32
CA TRP A 6 -28.03 -15.55 42.26
C TRP A 6 -27.74 -16.28 40.95
N VAL A 7 -28.61 -17.21 40.55
CA VAL A 7 -28.47 -17.99 39.32
C VAL A 7 -28.47 -17.07 38.09
N LEU A 8 -29.34 -16.05 38.06
CA LEU A 8 -29.40 -15.09 36.95
C LEU A 8 -28.10 -14.29 36.78
N ILE A 9 -27.46 -13.88 37.88
CA ILE A 9 -26.19 -13.14 37.83
C ILE A 9 -25.09 -14.01 37.24
N TRP A 10 -24.97 -15.26 37.69
CA TRP A 10 -23.96 -16.19 37.17
C TRP A 10 -24.17 -16.53 35.70
N VAL A 11 -25.41 -16.82 35.31
CA VAL A 11 -25.74 -17.13 33.92
C VAL A 11 -25.45 -15.92 33.03
N GLY A 12 -25.87 -14.72 33.44
CA GLY A 12 -25.58 -13.49 32.71
C GLY A 12 -24.08 -13.25 32.57
N LEU A 13 -23.31 -13.44 33.65
CA LEU A 13 -21.86 -13.25 33.64
C LEU A 13 -21.16 -14.21 32.67
N VAL A 14 -21.52 -15.50 32.69
CA VAL A 14 -20.97 -16.52 31.78
C VAL A 14 -21.37 -16.23 30.34
N LEU A 15 -22.61 -15.80 30.11
CA LEU A 15 -23.10 -15.50 28.76
C LEU A 15 -22.38 -14.28 28.17
N VAL A 16 -22.16 -13.22 28.96
CA VAL A 16 -21.35 -12.06 28.57
C VAL A 16 -19.91 -12.49 28.27
N LEU A 17 -19.31 -13.34 29.12
CA LEU A 17 -17.96 -13.84 28.90
C LEU A 17 -17.85 -14.60 27.57
N LEU A 18 -18.80 -15.50 27.29
CA LEU A 18 -18.84 -16.26 26.04
C LEU A 18 -19.08 -15.34 24.83
N ALA A 19 -19.95 -14.34 24.95
CA ALA A 19 -20.20 -13.38 23.88
C ALA A 19 -18.94 -12.58 23.55
N VAL A 20 -18.21 -12.10 24.56
CA VAL A 20 -16.94 -11.37 24.39
C VAL A 20 -15.89 -12.28 23.74
N LEU A 21 -15.76 -13.51 24.22
CA LEU A 21 -14.79 -14.46 23.69
C LEU A 21 -15.08 -14.84 22.22
N GLY A 22 -16.35 -15.10 21.90
CA GLY A 22 -16.81 -15.37 20.54
C GLY A 22 -16.63 -14.16 19.61
N ALA A 23 -16.95 -12.96 20.09
CA ALA A 23 -16.77 -11.72 19.33
C ALA A 23 -15.29 -11.46 19.04
N LEU A 24 -14.41 -11.61 20.04
CA LEU A 24 -12.95 -11.51 19.86
C LEU A 24 -12.44 -12.54 18.86
N GLY A 25 -12.84 -13.81 19.01
CA GLY A 25 -12.45 -14.87 18.08
C GLY A 25 -12.88 -14.58 16.64
N TYR A 26 -14.15 -14.18 16.44
CA TYR A 26 -14.68 -13.83 15.12
C TYR A 26 -13.99 -12.59 14.53
N TRP A 27 -13.76 -11.56 15.34
CA TRP A 27 -13.11 -10.33 14.89
C TRP A 27 -11.65 -10.57 14.49
N LEU A 28 -10.94 -11.38 15.27
CA LEU A 28 -9.56 -11.78 14.99
C LEU A 28 -9.50 -12.63 13.72
N PHE A 29 -10.41 -13.60 13.57
CA PHE A 29 -10.48 -14.44 12.37
C PHE A 29 -10.74 -13.60 11.11
N ARG A 30 -11.71 -12.67 11.17
CA ARG A 30 -12.00 -11.77 10.06
C ARG A 30 -10.80 -10.90 9.69
N LYS A 31 -10.08 -10.37 10.68
CA LYS A 31 -8.86 -9.58 10.44
C LYS A 31 -7.74 -10.42 9.85
N VAL A 32 -7.49 -11.61 10.39
CA VAL A 32 -6.43 -12.51 9.91
C VAL A 32 -6.68 -12.97 8.49
N VAL A 33 -7.93 -13.30 8.13
CA VAL A 33 -8.29 -13.69 6.75
C VAL A 33 -8.12 -12.52 5.77
N LEU A 34 -8.49 -11.29 6.18
CA LEU A 34 -8.25 -10.10 5.35
C LEU A 34 -6.75 -9.79 5.20
N LEU A 35 -5.97 -9.94 6.28
CA LEU A 35 -4.52 -9.77 6.28
C LEU A 35 -3.80 -10.81 5.42
N GLN A 36 -4.28 -12.05 5.35
CA GLN A 36 -3.72 -13.08 4.46
C GLN A 36 -3.80 -12.68 2.99
N GLY A 37 -4.89 -12.01 2.57
CA GLY A 37 -5.04 -11.50 1.21
C GLY A 37 -4.06 -10.38 0.86
N GLU A 38 -3.56 -9.65 1.85
CA GLU A 38 -2.50 -8.63 1.68
C GLU A 38 -1.10 -9.22 1.83
N LEU A 39 -0.91 -10.19 2.73
CA LEU A 39 0.37 -10.91 2.90
C LEU A 39 0.76 -11.66 1.63
N ALA A 40 -0.20 -12.28 0.94
CA ALA A 40 0.07 -12.90 -0.37
C ALA A 40 0.57 -11.89 -1.41
N LYS A 41 0.08 -10.64 -1.37
CA LYS A 41 0.58 -9.57 -2.24
C LYS A 41 1.96 -9.10 -1.81
N PHE A 42 2.22 -9.05 -0.51
CA PHE A 42 3.55 -8.73 0.00
C PHE A 42 4.59 -9.80 -0.32
N GLU A 43 4.23 -11.07 -0.29
CA GLU A 43 5.10 -12.18 -0.65
C GLU A 43 5.47 -12.13 -2.14
N VAL A 44 4.50 -11.91 -3.02
CA VAL A 44 4.75 -11.69 -4.47
C VAL A 44 5.64 -10.46 -4.72
N LEU A 45 5.43 -9.38 -3.96
CA LEU A 45 6.29 -8.20 -4.06
C LEU A 45 7.69 -8.47 -3.54
N LEU A 46 7.83 -9.20 -2.43
CA LEU A 46 9.12 -9.59 -1.86
C LEU A 46 9.89 -10.46 -2.85
N GLU A 47 9.23 -11.43 -3.47
CA GLU A 47 9.84 -12.31 -4.46
C GLU A 47 10.25 -11.53 -5.72
N ALA A 48 9.42 -10.59 -6.19
CA ALA A 48 9.79 -9.69 -7.28
C ALA A 48 10.97 -8.77 -6.91
N PHE A 49 11.07 -8.32 -5.66
CA PHE A 49 12.21 -7.54 -5.16
C PHE A 49 13.45 -8.40 -5.00
N GLU A 50 13.34 -9.64 -4.54
CA GLU A 50 14.46 -10.56 -4.39
C GLU A 50 15.02 -10.97 -5.75
N GLN A 51 14.15 -11.26 -6.73
CA GLN A 51 14.55 -11.58 -8.09
C GLN A 51 15.19 -10.38 -8.80
N ARG A 52 14.71 -9.15 -8.53
CA ARG A 52 15.38 -7.90 -8.96
C ARG A 52 16.69 -7.66 -8.21
N ALA A 53 16.75 -7.98 -6.93
CA ALA A 53 17.96 -7.84 -6.13
C ALA A 53 19.03 -8.84 -6.61
N GLN A 54 18.68 -10.09 -6.91
CA GLN A 54 19.61 -11.08 -7.43
C GLN A 54 20.13 -10.71 -8.83
N THR A 55 19.29 -10.09 -9.66
CA THR A 55 19.73 -9.55 -10.97
C THR A 55 20.58 -8.28 -10.84
N LEU A 56 20.32 -7.42 -9.86
CA LEU A 56 21.11 -6.21 -9.58
C LEU A 56 22.42 -6.50 -8.83
N VAL A 57 22.45 -7.49 -7.94
CA VAL A 57 23.63 -7.90 -7.15
C VAL A 57 24.60 -8.70 -8.02
N SER A 58 24.12 -9.40 -9.06
CA SER A 58 25.02 -10.06 -10.04
C SER A 58 25.81 -9.09 -10.92
N PHE A 59 25.47 -7.80 -10.94
CA PHE A 59 26.15 -6.76 -11.74
C PHE A 59 26.48 -5.48 -10.96
N ALA A 60 26.52 -5.51 -9.63
CA ALA A 60 27.09 -4.42 -8.86
C ALA A 60 28.56 -4.77 -8.54
N PRO A 61 29.55 -4.43 -9.39
CA PRO A 61 30.93 -4.48 -8.94
C PRO A 61 31.03 -3.62 -7.67
N ALA A 62 31.71 -4.13 -6.65
CA ALA A 62 31.97 -3.40 -5.41
C ALA A 62 32.47 -1.99 -5.76
N ARG A 63 31.60 -0.97 -5.69
CA ARG A 63 31.96 0.39 -6.08
C ARG A 63 32.96 0.88 -5.05
N SER A 64 34.22 0.97 -5.47
CA SER A 64 35.24 1.69 -4.74
C SER A 64 34.73 3.11 -4.46
N ASN A 65 34.90 3.58 -3.22
CA ASN A 65 34.50 4.93 -2.80
C ASN A 65 34.84 5.98 -3.87
N ALA A 66 33.92 6.92 -4.11
CA ALA A 66 34.08 8.00 -5.10
C ALA A 66 35.34 8.87 -4.90
N ILE A 67 35.96 8.77 -3.72
CA ILE A 67 37.23 9.43 -3.36
C ILE A 67 38.42 8.81 -4.13
N VAL A 68 38.34 7.54 -4.52
CA VAL A 68 39.41 6.78 -5.19
C VAL A 68 39.25 6.79 -6.73
N ARG A 69 38.07 7.18 -7.24
CA ARG A 69 37.71 7.11 -8.66
C ARG A 69 37.98 8.45 -9.36
N GLY A 70 38.28 8.43 -10.66
CA GLY A 70 38.57 9.63 -11.44
C GLY A 70 37.37 10.58 -11.56
N LEU A 71 37.59 11.89 -11.42
CA LEU A 71 36.53 12.92 -11.39
C LEU A 71 35.61 12.87 -12.62
N ARG A 72 36.16 12.61 -13.81
CA ARG A 72 35.40 12.52 -15.07
C ARG A 72 34.41 11.35 -15.08
N GLU A 73 34.81 10.19 -14.55
CA GLU A 73 33.95 9.00 -14.50
C GLU A 73 32.76 9.21 -13.56
N VAL A 74 33.00 9.85 -12.41
CA VAL A 74 31.95 10.19 -11.44
C VAL A 74 30.98 11.25 -12.00
N GLN A 75 31.47 12.19 -12.82
CA GLN A 75 30.63 13.21 -13.44
C GLN A 75 29.71 12.62 -14.51
N VAL A 76 30.20 11.72 -15.35
CA VAL A 76 29.38 11.04 -16.37
C VAL A 76 28.30 10.18 -15.71
N GLU A 77 28.68 9.38 -14.71
CA GLU A 77 27.74 8.53 -13.95
C GLU A 77 26.66 9.36 -13.24
N ARG A 78 27.01 10.53 -12.69
CA ARG A 78 26.04 11.45 -12.09
C ARG A 78 25.17 12.16 -13.12
N GLY A 79 25.69 12.43 -14.31
CA GLY A 79 24.92 12.98 -15.43
C GLY A 79 23.79 12.04 -15.81
N GLU A 80 24.11 10.77 -16.07
CA GLU A 80 23.13 9.73 -16.43
C GLU A 80 22.05 9.56 -15.34
N LEU A 81 22.44 9.59 -14.05
CA LEU A 81 21.49 9.52 -12.95
C LEU A 81 20.60 10.76 -12.83
N ASN A 82 21.09 11.94 -13.21
CA ASN A 82 20.29 13.15 -13.22
C ASN A 82 19.31 13.16 -14.40
N ASP A 83 19.72 12.67 -15.56
CA ASP A 83 18.88 12.57 -16.75
C ASP A 83 17.65 11.68 -16.47
N VAL A 84 17.84 10.52 -15.83
CA VAL A 84 16.73 9.64 -15.41
C VAL A 84 15.77 10.33 -14.43
N ARG A 85 16.31 11.17 -13.53
CA ARG A 85 15.50 11.93 -12.56
C ARG A 85 14.71 13.04 -13.24
N ASP A 86 15.29 13.66 -14.27
CA ASP A 86 14.64 14.72 -15.03
C ASP A 86 13.55 14.16 -15.93
N GLU A 87 13.77 13.01 -16.59
CA GLU A 87 12.72 12.26 -17.30
C GLU A 87 11.53 11.93 -16.38
N THR A 88 11.81 11.48 -15.16
CA THR A 88 10.75 11.17 -14.17
C THR A 88 9.96 12.42 -13.77
N LYS A 89 10.61 13.59 -13.70
CA LYS A 89 9.91 14.87 -13.42
C LYS A 89 9.05 15.30 -14.59
N GLU A 90 9.53 15.11 -15.82
CA GLU A 90 8.79 15.43 -17.04
C GLU A 90 7.53 14.56 -17.16
N GLN A 91 7.63 13.25 -16.94
CA GLN A 91 6.47 12.35 -16.92
C GLN A 91 5.41 12.77 -15.90
N ARG A 92 5.84 13.20 -14.70
CA ARG A 92 4.92 13.71 -13.67
C ARG A 92 4.26 15.02 -14.10
N ARG A 93 4.97 15.88 -14.83
CA ARG A 93 4.43 17.14 -15.36
C ARG A 93 3.41 16.85 -16.46
N GLU A 94 3.69 15.91 -17.35
CA GLU A 94 2.77 15.48 -18.41
C GLU A 94 1.49 14.89 -17.83
N GLN A 95 1.58 13.97 -16.86
CA GLN A 95 0.40 13.41 -16.17
C GLN A 95 -0.47 14.49 -15.50
N ARG A 96 0.14 15.56 -14.97
CA ARG A 96 -0.60 16.69 -14.39
C ARG A 96 -1.31 17.51 -15.47
N LEU A 97 -0.67 17.71 -16.62
CA LEU A 97 -1.25 18.42 -17.76
C LEU A 97 -2.38 17.62 -18.41
N GLU A 98 -2.23 16.31 -18.56
CA GLU A 98 -3.29 15.42 -19.04
C GLU A 98 -4.50 15.45 -18.10
N ARG A 99 -4.28 15.30 -16.79
CA ARG A 99 -5.37 15.41 -15.80
C ARG A 99 -6.06 16.77 -15.86
N ALA A 100 -5.31 17.86 -16.01
CA ALA A 100 -5.89 19.19 -16.13
C ALA A 100 -6.72 19.32 -17.42
N ARG A 101 -6.22 18.78 -18.54
CA ARG A 101 -6.95 18.75 -19.82
C ARG A 101 -8.26 18.00 -19.66
N ASP A 102 -8.23 16.80 -19.09
CA ASP A 102 -9.43 15.97 -18.86
C ASP A 102 -10.46 16.70 -17.99
N LEU A 103 -10.02 17.42 -16.95
CA LEU A 103 -10.90 18.23 -16.10
C LEU A 103 -11.52 19.43 -16.85
N THR A 104 -10.77 20.08 -17.74
CA THR A 104 -11.26 21.24 -18.51
C THR A 104 -12.10 20.84 -19.73
N THR A 105 -11.88 19.64 -20.27
CA THR A 105 -12.62 19.08 -21.40
C THR A 105 -13.83 18.26 -20.96
N ALA A 106 -13.91 17.87 -19.68
CA ALA A 106 -15.09 17.23 -19.11
C ALA A 106 -16.31 18.16 -19.26
N ASP A 107 -17.32 17.67 -19.98
CA ASP A 107 -18.59 18.35 -20.16
C ASP A 107 -19.27 18.51 -18.78
N PRO A 108 -19.52 19.74 -18.31
CA PRO A 108 -20.14 19.97 -17.00
C PRO A 108 -21.57 19.41 -16.90
N PHE A 109 -22.21 19.06 -18.02
CA PHE A 109 -23.55 18.46 -18.06
C PHE A 109 -23.56 16.93 -18.15
N GLN A 110 -22.40 16.27 -18.16
CA GLN A 110 -22.30 14.81 -18.29
C GLN A 110 -23.06 14.05 -17.17
N TYR A 111 -23.26 14.66 -16.01
CA TYR A 111 -23.98 14.08 -14.86
C TYR A 111 -25.41 14.63 -14.65
N GLU A 112 -25.95 15.44 -15.56
CA GLU A 112 -27.28 16.05 -15.40
C GLU A 112 -28.40 14.99 -15.31
N HIS A 113 -28.20 13.84 -15.96
CA HIS A 113 -29.13 12.70 -15.90
C HIS A 113 -29.22 12.03 -14.52
N LEU A 114 -28.25 12.24 -13.62
CA LEU A 114 -28.30 11.73 -12.24
C LEU A 114 -29.13 12.61 -11.30
N VAL A 115 -29.37 13.88 -11.67
CA VAL A 115 -30.12 14.84 -10.84
C VAL A 115 -31.60 14.90 -11.23
N LYS A 116 -31.95 14.60 -12.49
CA LYS A 116 -33.34 14.62 -12.99
C LYS A 116 -34.13 13.31 -12.80
N GLY A 117 -33.51 12.30 -12.18
CA GLY A 117 -34.06 10.95 -12.05
C GLY A 117 -34.71 10.62 -10.69
N ASN A 118 -35.31 11.59 -9.99
CA ASN A 118 -36.12 11.36 -8.79
C ASN A 118 -37.36 12.26 -8.77
#